data_AF-A0A517MJP6-F1
#
_entry.id   AF-A0A517MJP6-F1
#
_cell.length_a   1.000
_cell.length_b   1.000
_cell.length_c   1.000
_cell.angle_alpha   90.00
_cell.angle_beta   90.00
_cell.angle_gamma   90.00
#
_symmetry.space_group_name_H-M   'P 1'
#
loop_
_entity.id
_entity.type
_entity.pdbx_description
1 polymer ?
#
loop_
_entity_poly.entity_id
_entity_poly.type
_entity_poly.pdbx_seq_one_letter_code
_entity_poly.pdbx_strand_id
1 'polypeptide(L)' 'MADSPFPVRDTLTEIARLLPTDASLEDAQYHLYVRQQIEAGLVDENAGRLIDTDEIRRRLAAHKRARENRG' A
#
# COMPACT_ATOMS: atom_id res chain seq x y z
N MET A 1 3.08 -7.83 -9.72
CA MET A 1 2.52 -6.47 -9.86
C MET A 1 1.05 -6.70 -10.09
N ALA A 2 0.16 -6.21 -9.22
CA ALA A 2 -1.24 -6.20 -9.56
C ALA A 2 -1.36 -5.21 -10.74
N ASP A 3 -1.62 -5.72 -11.93
CA ASP A 3 -1.96 -4.85 -13.05
C ASP A 3 -3.23 -4.11 -12.65
N SER A 4 -3.12 -2.79 -12.45
CA SER A 4 -4.31 -1.93 -12.40
C SER A 4 -5.19 -2.31 -13.59
N PRO A 5 -6.51 -2.46 -13.41
CA PRO A 5 -7.41 -2.82 -14.51
C PRO A 5 -7.43 -1.75 -15.63
N PHE A 6 -6.79 -0.59 -15.39
CA PHE A 6 -6.66 0.50 -16.34
C PHE A 6 -5.20 0.65 -16.81
N PRO A 7 -4.97 1.01 -18.09
CA PRO A 7 -3.65 1.38 -18.57
C PRO A 7 -2.97 2.42 -17.68
N VAL A 8 -1.64 2.35 -17.56
CA VAL A 8 -0.85 3.24 -16.70
C VAL A 8 -1.14 4.72 -16.96
N ARG A 9 -1.26 5.12 -18.23
CA ARG A 9 -1.61 6.50 -18.62
C ARG A 9 -2.95 6.95 -18.03
N ASP A 10 -3.95 6.07 -18.08
CA ASP A 10 -5.31 6.41 -17.69
C ASP A 10 -5.38 6.51 -16.15
N THR A 11 -4.72 5.58 -15.44
CA THR A 11 -4.53 5.65 -13.98
C THR A 11 -3.86 6.94 -13.54
N LEU A 12 -2.77 7.36 -14.21
CA LEU A 12 -2.09 8.62 -13.90
C LEU A 12 -2.97 9.84 -14.19
N THR A 13 -3.79 9.77 -15.25
CA THR A 13 -4.72 10.84 -15.61
C THR A 13 -5.82 11.00 -14.56
N GLU A 14 -6.35 9.90 -14.03
CA GLU A 14 -7.32 9.94 -12.93
C GLU A 14 -6.71 10.54 -11.66
N ILE A 15 -5.51 10.10 -11.29
CA ILE A 15 -4.80 10.65 -10.13
C ILE A 15 -4.58 12.16 -10.32
N ALA A 16 -4.09 12.59 -11.47
CA ALA A 16 -3.84 14.00 -11.75
C ALA A 16 -5.10 14.88 -11.64
N ARG A 17 -6.28 14.35 -11.99
CA ARG A 17 -7.57 15.08 -11.88
C ARG A 17 -8.01 15.32 -10.43
N LEU A 18 -7.51 14.52 -9.48
CA LEU A 18 -7.86 14.61 -8.06
C LEU A 18 -6.89 15.46 -7.25
N LEU A 19 -5.75 15.81 -7.83
CA LEU A 19 -4.70 16.58 -7.16
C LEU A 19 -5.00 18.09 -7.18
N PRO A 20 -4.61 18.82 -6.12
CA PRO A 20 -4.49 20.26 -6.16
C PRO A 20 -3.59 20.74 -7.31
N THR A 21 -3.83 21.95 -7.82
CA THR A 21 -3.02 22.52 -8.91
C THR A 21 -1.56 22.79 -8.52
N ASP A 22 -1.29 22.94 -7.23
CA ASP A 22 0.03 23.14 -6.63
C ASP A 22 0.64 21.85 -6.07
N ALA A 23 0.00 20.70 -6.30
CA ALA A 23 0.52 19.41 -5.88
C ALA A 23 1.89 19.12 -6.50
N SER A 24 2.77 18.53 -5.69
CA SER A 24 4.09 18.10 -6.11
C SER A 24 4.05 16.73 -6.81
N LEU A 25 5.16 16.36 -7.44
CA LEU A 25 5.33 15.01 -7.97
C LEU A 25 5.34 13.95 -6.86
N GLU A 26 5.81 14.30 -5.66
CA GLU A 26 5.80 13.42 -4.49
C GLU A 26 4.37 13.12 -4.03
N ASP A 27 3.48 14.11 -4.06
CA ASP A 27 2.05 13.91 -3.77
C ASP A 27 1.43 12.92 -4.76
N ALA A 28 1.66 13.14 -6.07
CA ALA A 28 1.18 12.23 -7.10
C ALA A 28 1.71 10.79 -6.91
N GLN A 29 2.99 10.66 -6.56
CA GLN A 29 3.61 9.36 -6.28
C GLN A 29 3.01 8.70 -5.03
N TYR A 30 2.75 9.48 -3.97
CA TYR A 30 2.11 8.98 -2.76
C TYR A 30 0.71 8.42 -3.06
N HIS A 31 -0.09 9.14 -3.84
CA HIS A 31 -1.41 8.65 -4.29
C HIS A 31 -1.31 7.34 -5.06
N LEU A 32 -0.35 7.23 -5.99
CA LEU A 32 -0.11 6.01 -6.74
C LEU A 32 0.34 4.85 -5.84
N TYR A 33 1.19 5.12 -4.85
CA TYR A 33 1.65 4.11 -3.90
C TYR A 33 0.50 3.57 -3.05
N VAL A 34 -0.32 4.45 -2.46
CA VAL A 34 -1.46 4.06 -1.63
C VAL A 34 -2.45 3.21 -2.42
N ARG A 35 -2.78 3.60 -3.65
CA ARG A 35 -3.66 2.82 -4.53
C ARG A 35 -3.12 1.41 -4.77
N GLN A 36 -1.83 1.26 -5.07
CA GLN A 36 -1.21 -0.05 -5.25
C GLN A 36 -1.26 -0.92 -3.99
N GLN A 37 -1.09 -0.32 -2.80
CA GLN A 37 -1.20 -1.07 -1.54
C GLN A 37 -2.63 -1.56 -1.29
N ILE A 38 -3.63 -0.74 -1.61
CA ILE A 38 -5.04 -1.13 -1.52
C ILE A 38 -5.35 -2.29 -2.48
N GLU A 39 -4.95 -2.16 -3.76
CA GLU A 39 -5.16 -3.20 -4.76
C GLU A 39 -4.47 -4.52 -4.36
N ALA A 40 -3.23 -4.45 -3.85
CA ALA A 40 -2.54 -5.62 -3.32
C ALA A 40 -3.28 -6.27 -2.15
N GLY A 41 -3.79 -5.46 -1.21
CA GLY A 41 -4.58 -5.94 -0.08
C GLY A 41 -5.88 -6.64 -0.50
N LEU A 42 -6.60 -6.09 -1.49
CA LEU A 42 -7.79 -6.73 -2.05
C LEU A 42 -7.47 -8.06 -2.75
N VAL A 43 -6.33 -8.13 -3.45
CA VAL A 43 -5.85 -9.38 -4.07
C VAL A 43 -5.46 -10.42 -3.01
N ASP A 44 -4.88 -10.00 -1.88
CA ASP A 44 -4.58 -10.86 -0.73
C ASP A 44 -5.86 -11.37 -0.06
N GLU A 45 -6.85 -10.52 0.14
CA GLU A 45 -8.17 -10.88 0.67
C GLU A 45 -8.85 -11.94 -0.20
N ASN A 46 -8.98 -11.67 -1.51
CA ASN A 46 -9.62 -12.59 -2.44
C ASN A 46 -8.90 -13.94 -2.55
N ALA A 47 -7.59 -13.97 -2.31
CA ALA A 47 -6.79 -15.19 -2.27
C ALA A 47 -6.72 -15.85 -0.89
N GLY A 48 -7.44 -15.34 0.12
CA GLY A 48 -7.46 -15.88 1.47
C GLY A 48 -6.13 -15.73 2.23
N ARG A 49 -5.28 -14.77 1.85
CA ARG A 49 -3.97 -14.50 2.48
C ARG A 49 -4.06 -13.53 3.67
N LEU A 50 -5.21 -13.50 4.34
CA LEU A 50 -5.40 -12.70 5.55
C LEU A 50 -4.79 -13.38 6.77
N ILE A 51 -4.37 -12.57 7.74
CA ILE A 51 -3.95 -13.03 9.06
C ILE A 51 -4.86 -12.42 10.11
N ASP A 52 -5.04 -13.14 11.21
CA ASP A 52 -5.80 -12.64 12.35
C ASP A 52 -5.12 -11.41 13.00
N THR A 53 -5.94 -10.52 13.57
CA THR A 53 -5.47 -9.27 14.18
C THR A 53 -4.56 -9.52 15.39
N ASP A 54 -4.83 -10.55 16.19
CA ASP A 54 -3.98 -10.87 17.33
C ASP A 54 -2.65 -11.50 16.87
N GLU A 55 -2.67 -12.25 15.76
CA GLU A 55 -1.47 -12.81 15.16
C GLU A 55 -0.51 -11.73 14.66
N ILE A 56 -0.99 -10.71 13.94
CA ILE A 56 -0.12 -9.62 13.49
C ILE A 56 0.44 -8.81 14.67
N ARG A 57 -0.35 -8.57 15.73
CA ARG A 57 0.14 -7.91 16.96
C ARG A 57 1.27 -8.68 17.62
N ARG A 58 1.15 -10.02 17.71
CA ARG A 58 2.23 -10.89 18.23
C ARG A 58 3.51 -10.77 17.40
N ARG A 59 3.39 -10.80 16.06
CA ARG A 59 4.54 -10.66 15.15
C ARG A 59 5.25 -9.31 15.30
N LEU A 60 4.48 -8.22 15.37
CA LEU A 60 5.03 -6.88 15.57
C LEU A 60 5.77 -6.75 16.91
N ALA A 61 5.19 -7.29 17.99
CA ALA A 61 5.82 -7.29 19.31
C ALA A 61 7.12 -8.12 19.34
N ALA A 62 7.13 -9.30 18.71
CA ALA A 62 8.32 -10.12 18.59
C ALA A 62 9.42 -9.42 17.77
N HIS A 63 9.05 -8.77 16.67
CA HIS A 63 10.00 -8.03 15.83
C HIS A 63 10.64 -6.85 16.59
N LYS A 64 9.86 -6.14 17.42
CA LYS A 64 10.36 -5.07 18.29
C LYS A 64 11.43 -5.58 19.26
N ARG A 65 11.14 -6.65 20.01
CA ARG A 65 12.07 -7.27 20.98
C ARG A 65 13.36 -7.76 20.31
N ALA A 66 13.24 -8.35 19.12
CA ALA A 66 14.38 -8.85 18.35
C ALA A 66 15.30 -7.73 17.83
N ARG A 67 14.81 -6.49 17.70
CA ARG A 67 15.64 -5.31 17.37
C ARG A 67 16.34 -4.74 18.60
N GLU A 68 15.67 -4.75 19.75
CA GLU A 68 16.22 -4.29 21.04
C GLU A 68 17.40 -5.17 21.50
N ASN A 69 17.32 -6.49 21.30
CA ASN A 69 18.38 -7.42 21.70
C ASN A 69 19.61 -7.43 20.77
N ARG A 70 19.60 -6.67 19.67
CA ARG A 70 20.71 -6.60 18.70
C ARG A 70 21.56 -5.32 18.83
N GLY A 71 21.18 -4.40 19.71
CA GLY A 71 21.97 -3.20 20.06
C GLY A 71 22.76 -3.43 21.33
#